data_AF-A0AA52AM88-F1
#
_entry.id   AF-A0AA52AM88-F1
#
_cell.length_a   1.000
_cell.length_b   1.000
_cell.length_c   1.000
_cell.angle_alpha   90.00
_cell.angle_beta   90.00
_cell.angle_gamma   90.00
#
_symmetry.space_group_name_H-M   'P 1'
#
loop_
_entity.id
_entity.type
_entity.pdbx_description
1 polymer ?
#
loop_
_entity_poly.entity_id
_entity_poly.type
_entity_poly.pdbx_seq_one_letter_code
_entity_poly.pdbx_strand_id
1 'polypeptide(L)'
;MITGTIVVAATAVAVHLLLVFLYLAPANAISRKHADLIRGWVYPEFDQNWQLFAPNPLQTNITVHARAQIKMPDGSLRTTPWVNLTAQDIAHIKDNPAPSHAYQNLLRQAWDFYNRQRDATGKAVGLRGELGETYVRRIAAQRLSARFDGGRVVKVQIYSAYAPIASPKWSNEKVDTRTTYQSLPWWPISKEDLR
;
A
#
# COMPACT_ATOMS: atom_id res chain seq x y z
N MET A 1 23.18 -18.46 -29.76
CA MET A 1 22.11 -17.82 -28.98
C MET A 1 22.34 -17.93 -27.48
N ILE A 2 22.64 -19.11 -26.93
CA ILE A 2 22.87 -19.32 -25.48
C ILE A 2 24.01 -18.45 -24.91
N THR A 3 25.17 -18.37 -25.58
CA THR A 3 26.31 -17.56 -25.11
C THR A 3 25.96 -16.07 -25.00
N GLY A 4 25.18 -15.54 -25.95
CA GLY A 4 24.73 -14.15 -25.91
C GLY A 4 23.80 -13.88 -24.72
N THR A 5 22.87 -14.80 -24.43
CA THR A 5 22.00 -14.72 -23.26
C THR A 5 22.79 -14.75 -21.95
N ILE A 6 23.80 -15.62 -21.85
CA ILE A 6 24.67 -15.71 -20.65
C ILE A 6 25.42 -14.40 -20.43
N VAL A 7 26.00 -13.82 -21.48
CA VAL A 7 26.74 -12.55 -21.37
C VAL A 7 25.81 -11.43 -20.91
N VAL A 8 24.63 -11.29 -21.53
CA VAL A 8 23.65 -10.27 -21.12
C VAL A 8 23.22 -10.44 -19.67
N ALA A 9 22.90 -11.67 -19.26
CA ALA A 9 22.50 -11.96 -17.88
C ALA A 9 23.63 -11.65 -16.89
N ALA A 10 24.86 -12.08 -17.18
CA ALA A 10 26.01 -11.81 -16.33
C ALA A 10 26.29 -10.31 -16.19
N THR A 11 26.19 -9.55 -17.29
CA THR A 11 26.33 -8.09 -17.26
C THR A 11 25.22 -7.44 -16.43
N ALA A 12 23.97 -7.86 -16.60
CA ALA A 12 22.85 -7.32 -15.82
C ALA A 12 23.03 -7.58 -14.31
N VAL A 13 23.46 -8.79 -13.95
CA VAL A 13 23.78 -9.14 -12.56
C VAL A 13 24.93 -8.30 -12.01
N ALA A 14 26.01 -8.13 -12.77
CA ALA A 14 27.15 -7.31 -12.35
C ALA A 14 26.76 -5.84 -12.12
N VAL A 15 25.96 -5.27 -13.03
CA VAL A 15 25.42 -3.90 -12.88
C VAL A 15 24.53 -3.80 -11.65
N HIS A 16 23.64 -4.76 -11.44
CA HIS A 16 22.77 -4.80 -10.27
C HIS A 16 23.58 -4.82 -8.97
N LEU A 17 24.55 -5.73 -8.85
CA LEU A 17 25.41 -5.85 -7.67
C LEU A 17 26.22 -4.58 -7.42
N LEU A 18 26.74 -3.94 -8.47
CA LEU A 18 27.44 -2.67 -8.35
C LEU A 18 26.54 -1.56 -7.80
N LEU A 19 25.31 -1.43 -8.31
CA LEU A 19 24.36 -0.41 -7.85
C LEU A 19 23.92 -0.64 -6.41
N VAL A 20 23.64 -1.89 -6.03
CA VAL A 20 23.33 -2.26 -4.64
C VAL A 20 24.53 -2.00 -3.72
N PHE A 21 25.74 -2.35 -4.14
CA PHE A 21 26.96 -2.03 -3.39
C PHE A 21 27.12 -0.52 -3.17
N LEU A 22 26.96 0.29 -4.22
CA LEU A 22 27.07 1.75 -4.12
C LEU A 22 25.98 2.37 -3.23
N TYR A 23 24.82 1.72 -3.14
CA TYR A 23 23.73 2.12 -2.25
C TYR A 23 24.02 1.80 -0.77
N LEU A 24 24.62 0.65 -0.49
CA LEU A 24 24.92 0.19 0.87
C LEU A 24 26.26 0.73 1.42
N ALA A 25 27.23 0.99 0.55
CA ALA A 25 28.55 1.46 0.94
C ALA A 25 28.50 2.88 1.53
N PRO A 26 29.47 3.24 2.39
CA PRO A 26 29.63 4.62 2.86
C PRO A 26 29.66 5.63 1.71
N ALA A 27 29.13 6.83 1.96
CA ALA A 27 28.99 7.87 0.94
C ALA A 27 30.32 8.24 0.28
N ASN A 28 30.42 8.06 -1.03
CA ASN A 28 31.61 8.30 -1.83
C ASN A 28 31.31 9.23 -3.02
N ALA A 29 32.33 9.65 -3.76
CA ALA A 29 32.16 10.59 -4.86
C ALA A 29 31.23 10.06 -5.96
N ILE A 30 31.28 8.75 -6.23
CA ILE A 30 30.45 8.10 -7.27
C ILE A 30 29.01 8.02 -6.80
N SER A 31 28.76 7.55 -5.57
CA SER A 31 27.39 7.41 -5.04
C SER A 31 26.69 8.75 -4.86
N ARG A 32 27.43 9.83 -4.53
CA ARG A 32 26.87 11.19 -4.52
C ARG A 32 26.55 11.71 -5.91
N LYS A 33 27.45 11.54 -6.89
CA LYS A 33 27.26 12.02 -8.26
C LYS A 33 26.09 11.32 -8.98
N HIS A 34 25.90 10.03 -8.73
CA HIS A 34 24.89 9.20 -9.39
C HIS A 34 23.73 8.80 -8.46
N ALA A 35 23.47 9.59 -7.43
CA ALA A 35 22.52 9.25 -6.38
C ALA A 35 21.11 8.95 -6.92
N ASP A 36 20.61 9.73 -7.87
CA ASP A 36 19.28 9.51 -8.44
C ASP A 36 19.18 8.22 -9.24
N LEU A 37 20.22 7.86 -10.00
CA LEU A 37 20.27 6.59 -10.73
C LEU A 37 20.30 5.41 -9.76
N ILE A 38 21.16 5.47 -8.75
CA ILE A 38 21.30 4.40 -7.75
C ILE A 38 19.97 4.23 -7.00
N ARG A 39 19.39 5.32 -6.53
CA ARG A 39 18.09 5.31 -5.82
C ARG A 39 16.96 4.82 -6.73
N GLY A 40 16.91 5.29 -7.97
CA GLY A 40 15.89 4.90 -8.94
C GLY A 40 15.97 3.43 -9.33
N TRP A 41 17.15 2.82 -9.28
CA TRP A 41 17.32 1.38 -9.48
C TRP A 41 16.96 0.55 -8.24
N VAL A 42 17.32 1.02 -7.05
CA VAL A 42 17.20 0.24 -5.81
C VAL A 42 15.82 0.36 -5.17
N TYR A 43 15.29 1.57 -4.98
CA TYR A 43 14.04 1.78 -4.23
C TYR A 43 12.76 1.16 -4.82
N PRO A 44 12.63 0.90 -6.14
CA PRO A 44 11.47 0.17 -6.64
C PRO A 44 11.34 -1.24 -6.05
N GLU A 45 12.49 -1.90 -5.80
CA GLU A 45 12.53 -3.30 -5.36
C GLU A 45 12.94 -3.46 -3.89
N PHE A 46 13.78 -2.56 -3.37
CA PHE A 46 14.36 -2.63 -2.03
C PHE A 46 14.11 -1.34 -1.25
N ASP A 47 12.95 -1.26 -0.62
CA ASP A 47 12.72 -0.25 0.42
C ASP A 47 13.40 -0.69 1.73
N GLN A 48 14.14 0.22 2.37
CA GLN A 48 14.83 -0.08 3.63
C GLN A 48 13.84 0.01 4.81
N ASN A 49 13.12 -1.07 5.06
CA ASN A 49 12.25 -1.18 6.24
C ASN A 49 12.83 -2.14 7.29
N TRP A 50 13.37 -1.57 8.37
CA TRP A 50 13.93 -2.31 9.50
C TRP A 50 12.89 -2.76 10.54
N GLN A 51 11.61 -2.47 10.34
CA GLN A 51 10.54 -2.81 11.30
C GLN A 51 10.41 -4.31 11.55
N LEU A 52 10.86 -5.16 10.61
CA LEU A 52 10.88 -6.61 10.82
C LEU A 52 11.82 -7.03 11.97
N PHE A 53 12.83 -6.21 12.25
CA PHE A 53 13.80 -6.43 13.33
C PHE A 53 13.49 -5.60 14.58
N ALA A 54 12.36 -4.89 14.61
CA ALA A 54 11.92 -4.25 15.83
C ALA A 54 11.63 -5.33 16.89
N PRO A 55 11.83 -5.04 18.20
CA PRO A 55 11.53 -6.00 19.27
C PRO A 55 10.10 -6.54 19.24
N ASN A 56 9.16 -5.77 18.67
CA ASN A 56 7.79 -6.19 18.41
C ASN A 56 7.42 -5.83 16.96
N PRO A 57 7.61 -6.76 15.98
CA PRO A 57 7.26 -6.52 14.59
C PRO A 57 5.74 -6.42 14.40
N LEU A 58 5.27 -6.04 13.22
CA LEU A 58 3.84 -6.03 12.92
C LEU A 58 3.27 -7.45 12.98
N GLN A 59 2.52 -7.77 14.03
CA GLN A 59 1.91 -9.08 14.26
C GLN A 59 0.41 -9.09 13.92
N THR A 60 -0.02 -8.30 12.94
CA THR A 60 -1.44 -8.10 12.62
C THR A 60 -1.67 -8.15 11.13
N ASN A 61 -2.64 -8.94 10.71
CA ASN A 61 -3.18 -8.88 9.35
C ASN A 61 -4.13 -7.69 9.24
N ILE A 62 -3.75 -6.71 8.42
CA ILE A 62 -4.54 -5.50 8.18
C ILE A 62 -5.25 -5.65 6.84
N THR A 63 -6.57 -5.53 6.82
CA THR A 63 -7.36 -5.53 5.57
C THR A 63 -8.17 -4.25 5.46
N VAL A 64 -8.11 -3.60 4.30
CA VAL A 64 -8.79 -2.33 4.02
C VAL A 64 -9.99 -2.59 3.12
N HIS A 65 -11.12 -2.05 3.54
CA HIS A 65 -12.40 -2.18 2.86
C HIS A 65 -12.97 -0.81 2.56
N ALA A 66 -13.71 -0.68 1.47
CA ALA A 66 -14.36 0.56 1.09
C ALA A 66 -15.78 0.33 0.59
N ARG A 67 -16.64 1.32 0.78
CA ARG A 67 -17.97 1.41 0.17
C ARG A 67 -18.21 2.83 -0.31
N ALA A 68 -19.15 2.98 -1.23
CA ALA A 68 -19.54 4.27 -1.78
C ALA A 68 -21.00 4.60 -1.43
N GLN A 69 -21.28 5.89 -1.37
CA GLN A 69 -22.60 6.42 -1.65
C GLN A 69 -22.61 6.85 -3.12
N ILE A 70 -23.53 6.32 -3.91
CA ILE A 70 -23.68 6.61 -5.33
C ILE A 70 -24.97 7.39 -5.58
N LYS A 71 -24.92 8.33 -6.52
CA LYS A 71 -26.07 9.04 -7.05
C LYS A 71 -26.48 8.41 -8.38
N MET A 72 -27.69 7.87 -8.43
CA MET A 72 -28.27 7.21 -9.61
C MET A 72 -28.81 8.25 -10.61
N PRO A 73 -29.13 7.86 -11.86
CA PRO A 73 -29.64 8.78 -12.89
C PRO A 73 -31.01 9.37 -12.54
N ASP A 74 -31.81 8.62 -11.77
CA ASP A 74 -33.09 9.06 -11.20
C ASP A 74 -32.94 10.07 -10.04
N GLY A 75 -31.70 10.39 -9.66
CA GLY A 75 -31.37 11.31 -8.57
C GLY A 75 -31.31 10.67 -7.19
N SER A 76 -31.71 9.40 -7.03
CA SER A 76 -31.68 8.68 -5.76
C SER A 76 -30.25 8.44 -5.26
N LEU A 77 -30.09 8.36 -3.94
CA LEU A 77 -28.82 8.00 -3.29
C LEU A 77 -28.90 6.57 -2.79
N ARG A 78 -27.90 5.76 -3.18
CA ARG A 78 -27.76 4.38 -2.72
C ARG A 78 -26.40 4.17 -2.07
N THR A 79 -26.37 3.44 -0.97
CA THR A 79 -25.12 2.97 -0.35
C THR A 79 -24.76 1.60 -0.90
N THR A 80 -23.53 1.43 -1.35
CA THR A 80 -23.04 0.15 -1.87
C THR A 80 -22.68 -0.81 -0.72
N PRO A 81 -22.63 -2.12 -0.99
CA PRO A 81 -21.97 -3.05 -0.09
C PRO A 81 -20.51 -2.69 0.13
N TRP A 82 -19.92 -3.23 1.21
CA TRP A 82 -18.48 -3.15 1.44
C TRP A 82 -17.73 -4.01 0.43
N VAL A 83 -16.63 -3.46 -0.06
CA VAL A 83 -15.71 -4.10 -0.99
C VAL A 83 -14.36 -4.24 -0.29
N ASN A 84 -13.83 -5.45 -0.22
CA ASN A 84 -12.51 -5.71 0.34
C ASN A 84 -11.44 -5.34 -0.70
N LEU A 85 -10.82 -4.16 -0.54
CA LEU A 85 -9.80 -3.65 -1.45
C LEU A 85 -8.50 -4.47 -1.35
N THR A 86 -8.15 -4.91 -0.14
CA THR A 86 -6.97 -5.76 0.08
C THR A 86 -7.11 -7.13 -0.60
N ALA A 87 -8.30 -7.73 -0.58
CA ALA A 87 -8.53 -9.01 -1.25
C ALA A 87 -8.41 -8.89 -2.78
N GLN A 88 -8.75 -7.73 -3.37
CA GLN A 88 -8.54 -7.49 -4.80
C GLN A 88 -7.04 -7.50 -5.13
N ASP A 89 -6.24 -6.78 -4.35
CA ASP A 89 -4.78 -6.76 -4.53
C ASP A 89 -4.18 -8.17 -4.38
N ILE A 90 -4.59 -8.91 -3.35
CA ILE A 90 -4.15 -10.29 -3.12
C ILE A 90 -4.53 -11.19 -4.30
N ALA A 91 -5.71 -11.04 -4.89
CA ALA A 91 -6.13 -11.84 -6.04
C ALA A 91 -5.26 -11.62 -7.29
N HIS A 92 -4.68 -10.43 -7.46
CA HIS A 92 -3.73 -10.15 -8.55
C HIS A 92 -2.29 -10.62 -8.26
N ILE A 93 -1.96 -10.81 -6.98
CA ILE A 93 -0.65 -11.30 -6.52
C ILE A 93 -0.61 -12.82 -6.48
N LYS A 94 -1.69 -13.44 -6.01
CA LYS A 94 -1.77 -14.88 -5.84
C LYS A 94 -1.54 -15.59 -7.17
N ASP A 95 -0.67 -16.61 -7.13
CA ASP A 95 -0.30 -17.43 -8.28
C ASP A 95 0.36 -16.67 -9.45
N ASN A 96 0.76 -15.40 -9.24
CA ASN A 96 1.47 -14.59 -10.23
C ASN A 96 2.98 -14.53 -9.88
N PRO A 97 3.88 -15.08 -10.71
CA PRO A 97 5.33 -15.09 -10.42
C PRO A 97 5.99 -13.71 -10.51
N ALA A 98 5.32 -12.73 -11.13
CA ALA A 98 5.82 -11.35 -11.26
C ALA A 98 4.66 -10.35 -11.12
N PRO A 99 4.06 -10.21 -9.93
CA PRO A 99 2.92 -9.33 -9.74
C PRO A 99 3.33 -7.86 -9.77
N SER A 100 2.46 -7.00 -10.30
CA SER A 100 2.72 -5.56 -10.31
C SER A 100 2.89 -5.01 -8.89
N HIS A 101 3.90 -4.17 -8.70
CA HIS A 101 4.13 -3.41 -7.47
C HIS A 101 2.92 -2.57 -7.05
N ALA A 102 2.09 -2.15 -7.99
CA ALA A 102 0.86 -1.44 -7.68
C ALA A 102 -0.09 -2.30 -6.82
N TYR A 103 -0.23 -3.59 -7.11
CA TYR A 103 -1.04 -4.49 -6.28
C TYR A 103 -0.35 -4.83 -4.95
N GLN A 104 0.98 -5.00 -4.96
CA GLN A 104 1.72 -5.36 -3.75
C GLN A 104 1.76 -4.23 -2.71
N ASN A 105 1.90 -2.98 -3.17
CA ASN A 105 2.36 -1.89 -2.31
C ASN A 105 1.46 -0.66 -2.28
N LEU A 106 0.67 -0.36 -3.32
CA LEU A 106 -0.05 0.92 -3.41
C LEU A 106 -0.98 1.14 -2.21
N LEU A 107 -1.91 0.20 -1.98
CA LEU A 107 -2.89 0.31 -0.90
C LEU A 107 -2.22 0.20 0.48
N ARG A 108 -1.27 -0.72 0.62
CA ARG A 108 -0.52 -0.94 1.86
C ARG A 108 0.24 0.32 2.28
N GLN A 109 1.06 0.88 1.39
CA GLN A 109 1.82 2.08 1.69
C GLN A 109 0.92 3.30 1.93
N ALA A 110 -0.18 3.44 1.19
CA ALA A 110 -1.15 4.50 1.44
C ALA A 110 -1.76 4.40 2.83
N TRP A 111 -2.15 3.20 3.26
CA TRP A 111 -2.71 2.96 4.58
C TRP A 111 -1.69 3.17 5.70
N ASP A 112 -0.47 2.67 5.52
CA ASP A 112 0.64 2.87 6.48
C ASP A 112 1.03 4.35 6.59
N PHE A 113 1.03 5.09 5.48
CA PHE A 113 1.31 6.53 5.47
C PHE A 113 0.19 7.29 6.18
N TYR A 114 -1.06 6.98 5.87
CA TYR A 114 -2.24 7.53 6.53
C TYR A 114 -2.20 7.36 8.06
N ASN A 115 -1.92 6.16 8.54
CA ASN A 115 -1.91 5.87 9.98
C ASN A 115 -0.74 6.57 10.72
N ARG A 116 0.41 6.74 10.06
CA ARG A 116 1.59 7.41 10.65
C ARG A 116 1.43 8.92 10.81
N GLN A 117 0.48 9.55 10.11
CA GLN A 117 0.30 11.00 10.09
C GLN A 117 -0.93 11.45 10.89
N ARG A 118 -1.26 10.72 11.96
CA ARG A 118 -2.37 11.04 12.86
C ARG A 118 -1.90 11.26 14.29
N ASP A 119 -2.60 12.14 15.00
CA ASP A 119 -2.39 12.35 16.43
C ASP A 119 -3.11 11.29 17.28
N ALA A 120 -2.93 11.36 18.61
CA ALA A 120 -3.55 10.43 19.56
C ALA A 120 -5.10 10.48 19.55
N THR A 121 -5.69 11.55 19.01
CA THR A 121 -7.15 11.70 18.84
C THR A 121 -7.65 11.23 17.47
N GLY A 122 -6.72 10.80 16.60
CA GLY A 122 -7.01 10.34 15.25
C GLY A 122 -7.15 11.47 14.23
N LYS A 123 -6.76 12.71 14.52
CA LYS A 123 -6.81 13.84 13.57
C LYS A 123 -5.54 13.88 12.71
N ALA A 124 -5.68 14.33 11.46
CA ALA A 124 -4.56 14.51 10.54
C ALA A 124 -3.55 15.53 11.08
N VAL A 125 -2.26 15.20 11.00
CA VAL A 125 -1.15 16.05 11.45
C VAL A 125 -0.54 16.79 10.25
N GLY A 126 -0.86 18.08 10.13
CA GLY A 126 -0.34 18.98 9.09
C GLY A 126 -0.62 18.50 7.66
N LEU A 127 0.14 19.04 6.70
CA LEU A 127 -0.01 18.74 5.27
C LEU A 127 0.15 17.24 4.95
N ARG A 128 1.03 16.53 5.66
CA ARG A 128 1.25 15.10 5.42
C ARG A 128 0.04 14.26 5.81
N GLY A 129 -0.67 14.62 6.87
CA GLY A 129 -1.93 13.97 7.25
C GLY A 129 -3.02 14.14 6.20
N GLU A 130 -3.19 15.37 5.70
CA GLU A 130 -4.16 15.68 4.64
C GLU A 130 -3.86 14.94 3.32
N LEU A 131 -2.57 14.85 2.97
CA LEU A 131 -2.12 14.05 1.82
C LEU A 131 -2.40 12.56 2.02
N GLY A 132 -2.25 12.03 3.24
CA GLY A 132 -2.56 10.64 3.55
C GLY A 132 -4.05 10.32 3.41
N GLU A 133 -4.91 11.21 3.90
CA GLU A 133 -6.36 11.12 3.69
C GLU A 133 -6.71 11.12 2.20
N THR A 134 -6.16 12.08 1.45
CA THR A 134 -6.38 12.19 0.01
C THR A 134 -5.91 10.94 -0.72
N TYR A 135 -4.75 10.40 -0.37
CA TYR A 135 -4.19 9.24 -1.04
C TYR A 135 -5.08 8.00 -0.90
N VAL A 136 -5.47 7.65 0.35
CA VAL A 136 -6.35 6.50 0.62
C VAL A 136 -7.74 6.71 0.00
N ARG A 137 -8.27 7.94 0.07
CA ARG A 137 -9.55 8.32 -0.53
C ARG A 137 -9.56 8.16 -2.05
N ARG A 138 -8.48 8.53 -2.74
CA ARG A 138 -8.35 8.36 -4.21
C ARG A 138 -8.30 6.90 -4.62
N ILE A 139 -7.52 6.08 -3.93
CA ILE A 139 -7.47 4.63 -4.20
C ILE A 139 -8.87 4.02 -4.07
N ALA A 140 -9.59 4.34 -2.99
CA ALA A 140 -10.95 3.86 -2.80
C ALA A 140 -11.91 4.39 -3.89
N ALA A 141 -11.84 5.67 -4.22
CA ALA A 141 -12.70 6.28 -5.23
C ALA A 141 -12.50 5.64 -6.61
N GLN A 142 -11.26 5.50 -7.07
CA GLN A 142 -10.91 4.89 -8.36
C GLN A 142 -11.33 3.41 -8.44
N ARG A 143 -11.10 2.63 -7.37
CA ARG A 143 -11.47 1.20 -7.35
C ARG A 143 -12.98 0.96 -7.26
N LEU A 144 -13.72 1.87 -6.60
CA LEU A 144 -15.17 1.79 -6.51
C LEU A 144 -15.87 2.34 -7.75
N SER A 145 -15.36 3.43 -8.35
CA SER A 145 -15.96 4.02 -9.56
C SER A 145 -15.92 3.07 -10.75
N ALA A 146 -14.87 2.24 -10.86
CA ALA A 146 -14.76 1.22 -11.91
C ALA A 146 -15.77 0.06 -11.78
N ARG A 147 -16.52 -0.03 -10.66
CA ARG A 147 -17.32 -1.21 -10.32
C ARG A 147 -18.83 -1.00 -10.41
N PHE A 148 -19.31 0.24 -10.35
CA PHE A 148 -20.74 0.52 -10.23
C PHE A 148 -21.28 1.15 -11.51
N ASP A 149 -21.71 0.29 -12.43
CA ASP A 149 -22.39 0.70 -13.66
C ASP A 149 -23.70 1.41 -13.33
N GLY A 150 -23.80 2.67 -13.74
CA GLY A 150 -25.02 3.48 -13.69
C GLY A 150 -25.09 4.55 -12.60
N GLY A 151 -24.20 4.56 -11.60
CA GLY A 151 -24.25 5.54 -10.49
C GLY A 151 -22.94 6.31 -10.30
N ARG A 152 -23.03 7.63 -10.09
CA ARG A 152 -21.84 8.45 -9.80
C ARG A 152 -21.49 8.38 -8.31
N VAL A 153 -20.26 7.98 -7.98
CA VAL A 153 -19.73 8.02 -6.61
C VAL A 153 -19.70 9.46 -6.10
N VAL A 154 -20.33 9.73 -4.95
CA VAL A 154 -20.38 11.07 -4.32
C VAL A 154 -19.63 11.11 -2.99
N LYS A 155 -19.63 10.01 -2.24
CA LYS A 155 -18.88 9.87 -1.00
C LYS A 155 -18.32 8.45 -0.91
N VAL A 156 -17.20 8.30 -0.21
CA VAL A 156 -16.65 7.00 0.16
C VAL A 156 -16.57 6.88 1.67
N GLN A 157 -16.70 5.66 2.14
CA GLN A 157 -16.36 5.29 3.50
C GLN A 157 -15.38 4.13 3.43
N ILE A 158 -14.41 4.15 4.35
CA ILE A 158 -13.35 3.15 4.42
C ILE A 158 -13.32 2.62 5.84
N TYR A 159 -13.11 1.32 5.99
CA TYR A 159 -12.71 0.75 7.26
C TYR A 159 -11.51 -0.16 7.08
N SER A 160 -10.77 -0.37 8.16
CA SER A 160 -9.79 -1.45 8.24
C SER A 160 -10.16 -2.44 9.34
N ALA A 161 -9.85 -3.70 9.10
CA ALA A 161 -9.90 -4.76 10.10
C ALA A 161 -8.47 -5.17 10.44
N TYR A 162 -8.17 -5.16 11.73
CA TYR A 162 -6.89 -5.54 12.31
C TYR A 162 -7.08 -6.88 13.00
N ALA A 163 -6.58 -7.95 12.39
CA ALA A 163 -6.65 -9.30 12.93
C ALA A 163 -5.26 -9.73 13.45
N PRO A 164 -5.04 -9.74 14.78
CA PRO A 164 -3.77 -10.17 15.35
C PRO A 164 -3.44 -11.62 14.97
N ILE A 165 -2.16 -11.88 14.71
CA ILE A 165 -1.63 -13.19 14.39
C ILE A 165 -1.43 -13.95 15.69
N ALA A 166 -1.97 -15.17 15.78
CA ALA A 166 -1.80 -16.01 16.95
C ALA A 166 -0.32 -16.36 17.16
N SER A 167 0.11 -16.36 18.43
CA SER A 167 1.46 -16.79 18.79
C SER A 167 1.72 -18.22 18.32
N PRO A 168 2.94 -18.53 17.84
CA PRO A 168 3.30 -19.90 17.46
C PRO A 168 3.14 -20.87 18.64
N LYS A 169 2.89 -22.16 18.35
CA LYS A 169 2.69 -23.20 19.37
C LYS A 169 3.85 -23.36 20.37
N TRP A 170 5.06 -22.93 20.00
CA TRP A 170 6.26 -23.00 20.85
C TRP A 170 6.42 -21.79 21.77
N SER A 171 5.60 -20.73 21.60
CA SER A 171 5.63 -19.54 22.44
C SER A 171 4.60 -19.63 23.56
N ASN A 172 4.96 -19.14 24.74
CA ASN A 172 4.06 -18.99 25.89
C ASN A 172 3.32 -17.65 25.90
N GLU A 173 3.55 -16.81 24.89
CA GLU A 173 2.91 -15.51 24.75
C GLU A 173 1.40 -15.65 24.52
N LYS A 174 0.61 -14.88 25.26
CA LYS A 174 -0.85 -14.85 25.11
C LYS A 174 -1.25 -13.55 24.43
N VAL A 175 -1.55 -13.64 23.14
CA VAL A 175 -2.05 -12.52 22.34
C VAL A 175 -3.57 -12.62 22.23
N ASP A 176 -4.27 -11.50 22.48
CA ASP A 176 -5.69 -11.38 22.17
C ASP A 176 -5.87 -11.37 20.64
N THR A 177 -6.49 -12.40 20.09
CA THR A 177 -6.69 -12.58 18.64
C THR A 177 -7.98 -11.97 18.13
N ARG A 178 -8.73 -11.23 18.97
CA ARG A 178 -9.96 -10.55 18.54
C ARG A 178 -9.65 -9.51 17.46
N THR A 179 -10.38 -9.59 16.36
CA THR A 179 -10.31 -8.60 15.29
C THR A 179 -10.89 -7.27 15.76
N THR A 180 -10.11 -6.20 15.62
CA THR A 180 -10.58 -4.83 15.87
C THR A 180 -10.81 -4.10 14.55
N TYR A 181 -11.68 -3.09 14.57
CA TYR A 181 -12.07 -2.35 13.37
C TYR A 181 -11.85 -0.85 13.57
N GLN A 182 -11.32 -0.19 12.55
CA GLN A 182 -11.22 1.27 12.49
C GLN A 182 -12.03 1.75 11.30
N SER A 183 -13.17 2.39 11.58
CA SER A 183 -14.01 3.01 10.54
C SER A 183 -13.68 4.48 10.41
N LEU A 184 -13.51 4.93 9.18
CA LEU A 184 -13.29 6.33 8.85
C LEU A 184 -14.63 7.04 8.63
N PRO A 185 -14.69 8.36 8.84
CA PRO A 185 -15.87 9.14 8.49
C PRO A 185 -16.12 9.07 6.98
N TRP A 186 -17.34 9.40 6.58
CA TRP A 186 -17.66 9.57 5.17
C TRP A 186 -16.90 10.74 4.57
N TRP A 187 -16.16 10.51 3.50
CA TRP A 187 -15.45 11.56 2.79
C TRP A 187 -16.12 11.86 1.46
N PRO A 188 -16.34 13.15 1.13
CA PRO A 188 -16.78 13.53 -0.21
C PRO A 188 -15.71 13.21 -1.26
N ILE A 189 -16.17 12.87 -2.45
CA ILE A 189 -15.33 12.64 -3.63
C ILE A 189 -15.51 13.81 -4.59
N SER A 190 -14.38 14.37 -5.05
CA SER A 190 -14.35 15.37 -6.11
C SER A 190 -13.90 14.73 -7.43
N LYS A 191 -13.92 15.51 -8.52
CA LYS A 191 -13.48 15.01 -9.83
C LYS A 191 -11.98 14.70 -9.83
N GLU A 192 -11.20 15.43 -9.04
CA GLU A 192 -9.75 15.26 -8.89
C GLU A 192 -9.40 13.91 -8.28
N ASP A 193 -10.32 13.27 -7.55
CA ASP A 193 -10.07 11.95 -6.95
C ASP A 193 -10.35 10.78 -7.90
N LEU A 194 -10.93 11.07 -9.07
CA LEU A 194 -11.25 10.10 -10.12
C LEU A 194 -10.30 10.22 -11.31
N ARG A 195 -9.31 11.12 -11.25
CA ARG A 195 -8.25 11.27 -12.25
C ARG A 195 -7.08 10.34 -11.99
#